data_AF-A0A951KUZ0-F1
#
_entry.id   AF-A0A951KUZ0-F1
#
_cell.length_a   1.000
_cell.length_b   1.000
_cell.length_c   1.000
_cell.angle_alpha   90.00
_cell.angle_beta   90.00
_cell.angle_gamma   90.00
#
_symmetry.space_group_name_H-M   'P 1'
#
loop_
_entity.id
_entity.type
_entity.pdbx_description
1 polymer ?
#
loop_
_entity_poly.entity_id
_entity_poly.type
_entity_poly.pdbx_seq_one_letter_code
_entity_poly.pdbx_strand_id
1 'polypeptide(L)' 'MSPTPSAGYSGTPLVRKLGIKPDARLLLIGAPAGFDATLGELPPGVRVRRRLGGP' A
#
# COMPACT_ATOMS: atom_id res chain seq x y z
N MET A 1 -8.52 37.62 -0.52
CA MET A 1 -8.47 36.33 -1.23
C MET A 1 -8.28 35.25 -0.19
N SER A 2 -9.32 34.45 0.09
CA SER A 2 -9.20 33.33 1.04
C SER A 2 -8.56 32.14 0.32
N PRO A 3 -7.57 31.44 0.93
CA PRO A 3 -6.96 30.27 0.31
C PRO A 3 -7.99 29.15 0.21
N THR A 4 -8.10 28.55 -0.97
CA THR A 4 -8.87 27.32 -1.21
C THR A 4 -8.33 26.21 -0.32
N PRO A 5 -9.19 25.44 0.39
CA PRO A 5 -8.73 24.30 1.17
C PRO A 5 -8.04 23.31 0.23
N SER A 6 -6.79 22.95 0.54
CA SER A 6 -6.05 21.92 -0.18
C SER A 6 -6.87 20.63 -0.17
N ALA A 7 -7.07 20.02 -1.34
CA ALA A 7 -7.94 18.85 -1.49
C ALA A 7 -7.55 17.78 -0.47
N GLY A 8 -8.48 17.46 0.43
CA GLY A 8 -8.28 16.53 1.53
C GLY A 8 -8.13 15.10 1.03
N TYR A 9 -6.92 14.69 0.68
CA TYR A 9 -6.59 13.26 0.66
C TYR A 9 -6.87 12.73 2.07
N SER A 10 -7.70 11.69 2.17
CA SER A 10 -8.35 11.14 3.38
C SER A 10 -7.52 10.99 4.68
N GLY A 11 -6.22 11.29 4.70
CA GLY A 11 -5.33 11.16 5.85
C GLY A 11 -5.06 9.71 6.24
N THR A 12 -5.84 8.78 5.70
CA THR A 12 -5.68 7.35 5.94
C THR A 12 -4.51 6.80 5.10
N PRO A 13 -3.56 6.10 5.73
CA PRO A 13 -2.48 5.41 5.04
C PRO A 13 -3.00 4.51 3.92
N LEU A 14 -2.28 4.47 2.79
CA LEU A 14 -2.64 3.68 1.62
C LEU A 14 -2.92 2.21 1.98
N VAL A 15 -2.09 1.61 2.84
CA VAL A 15 -2.24 0.25 3.37
C VAL A 15 -3.63 -0.01 3.93
N ARG A 16 -4.20 0.96 4.66
CA ARG A 16 -5.55 0.84 5.25
C ARG A 16 -6.63 0.92 4.17
N LYS A 17 -6.48 1.80 3.19
CA LYS A 17 -7.41 1.93 2.06
C LYS A 17 -7.46 0.66 1.22
N LEU A 18 -6.32 0.00 1.04
CA LEU A 18 -6.19 -1.27 0.33
C LEU A 18 -6.64 -2.47 1.17
N GLY A 19 -6.99 -2.27 2.45
CA GLY A 19 -7.43 -3.34 3.34
C GLY A 19 -6.36 -4.38 3.64
N ILE A 20 -5.07 -4.02 3.58
CA ILE A 20 -3.96 -4.91 3.90
C ILE A 20 -3.98 -5.19 5.41
N LYS A 21 -4.00 -6.48 5.78
CA LYS A 21 -4.08 -6.97 7.15
C LYS A 21 -2.75 -7.60 7.60
N PRO A 22 -2.52 -7.79 8.91
CA PRO A 22 -1.43 -8.63 9.40
C PRO A 22 -1.40 -10.01 8.73
N ASP A 23 -0.20 -10.55 8.55
CA ASP A 23 0.06 -11.86 7.92
C ASP A 23 -0.44 -12.03 6.48
N ALA A 24 -0.89 -10.94 5.84
CA ALA A 24 -1.37 -10.99 4.46
C ALA A 24 -0.25 -11.32 3.47
N ARG A 25 -0.61 -12.07 2.42
CA ARG A 25 0.25 -12.30 1.25
C ARG A 25 -0.13 -11.29 0.18
N LEU A 26 0.75 -10.32 -0.09
CA LEU A 26 0.53 -9.26 -1.08
C LEU A 26 1.31 -9.58 -2.35
N LEU A 27 0.62 -9.69 -3.49
CA LEU A 27 1.25 -9.89 -4.79
C LEU A 27 1.21 -8.60 -5.61
N LEU A 28 2.37 -8.11 -6.04
CA LEU A 28 2.50 -6.98 -6.94
C LEU A 28 2.63 -7.48 -8.38
N ILE A 29 1.56 -7.38 -9.16
CA ILE A 29 1.52 -7.80 -10.57
C ILE A 29 1.79 -6.60 -11.46
N GLY A 30 2.83 -6.66 -12.30
CA GLY A 30 3.16 -5.59 -13.25
C GLY A 30 3.61 -4.27 -12.61
N ALA A 31 3.87 -4.27 -11.30
CA ALA A 31 4.30 -3.07 -10.59
C ALA A 31 5.72 -2.65 -11.05
N PRO A 32 5.97 -1.34 -11.23
CA PRO A 32 7.31 -0.83 -11.50
C PRO A 32 8.33 -1.24 -10.42
N ALA A 33 9.61 -1.15 -10.77
CA ALA A 33 10.69 -1.34 -9.80
C ALA A 33 10.54 -0.33 -8.65
N GLY A 34 10.67 -0.80 -7.41
CA GLY A 34 10.56 0.04 -6.20
C GLY A 34 9.16 0.45 -5.78
N PHE A 35 8.09 0.00 -6.46
CA PHE A 35 6.71 0.34 -6.09
C PHE A 35 6.35 0.00 -4.63
N ASP A 36 6.92 -1.07 -4.07
CA ASP A 36 6.73 -1.48 -2.68
C ASP A 36 7.10 -0.39 -1.66
N ALA A 37 8.06 0.47 -1.96
CA ALA A 37 8.42 1.61 -1.09
C ALA A 37 7.28 2.64 -0.96
N THR A 38 6.38 2.71 -1.95
CA THR A 38 5.23 3.64 -1.93
C THR A 38 4.10 3.18 -1.00
N LEU A 39 4.10 1.91 -0.60
CA LEU A 39 3.10 1.37 0.33
C LEU A 39 3.33 1.89 1.76
N GLY A 40 4.54 2.33 2.09
CA GLY A 40 4.90 2.73 3.45
C GLY A 40 5.01 1.54 4.39
N GLU A 41 4.79 1.78 5.69
CA GLU A 41 4.88 0.74 6.71
C GLU A 41 3.76 -0.30 6.55
N LEU A 42 4.15 -1.56 6.41
CA LEU A 42 3.23 -2.68 6.30
C LEU A 42 2.90 -3.25 7.68
N PRO A 43 1.67 -3.77 7.89
CA PRO A 43 1.32 -4.50 9.09
C PRO A 43 2.27 -5.68 9.34
N PRO A 44 2.42 -6.11 10.60
CA PRO A 44 3.31 -7.21 10.95
C PRO A 44 2.94 -8.49 10.18
N GLY A 45 3.97 -9.23 9.76
CA GLY A 45 3.81 -10.51 9.07
C GLY A 45 3.43 -10.42 7.59
N VAL A 46 3.18 -9.24 7.03
CA VAL A 46 2.88 -9.09 5.60
C VAL A 46 4.07 -9.55 4.75
N ARG A 47 3.78 -10.40 3.74
CA ARG A 47 4.77 -10.89 2.79
C ARG A 47 4.46 -10.37 1.39
N VAL A 48 5.34 -9.51 0.88
CA VAL A 48 5.25 -8.97 -0.49
C VAL A 48 5.93 -9.93 -1.47
N ARG A 49 5.25 -10.24 -2.57
CA ARG A 49 5.78 -11.07 -3.66
C ARG A 49 5.62 -10.34 -4.99
N ARG A 50 6.49 -10.67 -5.94
CA ARG A 50 6.43 -10.20 -7.34
C ARG A 50 6.08 -11.29 -8.34
N ARG A 51 5.94 -12.54 -7.88
CA ARG A 51 5.54 -13.69 -8.68
C ARG A 51 4.52 -14.52 -7.91
N LEU A 52 3.54 -15.04 -8.63
CA LEU A 52 2.60 -16.00 -8.10
C LEU A 52 3.35 -17.31 -7.79
N GLY A 53 3.05 -17.90 -6.64
CA GLY A 53 3.62 -19.16 -6.21
C GLY A 53 2.76 -19.76 -5.11
N GLY A 54 2.74 -21.09 -5.03
CA GLY A 54 2.05 -21.83 -3.98
C GLY A 54 2.62 -21.55 -2.58
N PRO A 55 2.03 -22.16 -1.53
CA PRO A 55 2.55 -22.06 -0.17
C PRO A 55 4.05 -22.35 -0.09
#